data_AF-A0A0Q5K7P3-F1
#
_entry.id   AF-A0A0Q5K7P3-F1
#
_cell.length_a   1.000
_cell.length_b   1.000
_cell.length_c   1.000
_cell.angle_alpha   90.00
_cell.angle_beta   90.00
_cell.angle_gamma   90.00
#
_symmetry.space_group_name_H-M   'P 1'
#
loop_
_entity.id
_entity.type
_entity.pdbx_description
1 polymer ?
#
loop_
_entity_poly.entity_id
_entity_poly.type
_entity_poly.pdbx_seq_one_letter_code
_entity_poly.pdbx_strand_id
1 'polypeptide(L)'
;MGIAQVLGEAGHSVALLDRDPEGSATGWAYGAQQAGIELPFRVIGPMQAATVGDLDFMVVDTPPNDTRILQDTAKQSQVLLVPLLPGAGEVDRLQETVAALGEVTLPEGVALGFVLNRLEHDGVSGAMPAALEELGYPVVAHVRKAVGYQRAFGGLIPSDLTAPFREALTELEVLA
;
A
#
# COMPACT_ATOMS: atom_id res chain seq x y z
N MET A 1 3.47 4.43 -2.07
CA MET A 1 4.80 4.71 -2.69
C MET A 1 5.47 3.47 -3.28
N GLY A 2 5.92 2.51 -2.47
CA GLY A 2 6.71 1.36 -2.97
C GLY A 2 6.02 0.49 -4.02
N ILE A 3 4.73 0.20 -3.84
CA ILE A 3 3.91 -0.49 -4.85
C ILE A 3 3.90 0.26 -6.19
N ALA A 4 3.60 1.57 -6.16
CA ALA A 4 3.56 2.40 -7.36
C ALA A 4 4.93 2.49 -8.07
N GLN A 5 6.01 2.55 -7.30
CA GLN A 5 7.37 2.54 -7.86
C GLN A 5 7.67 1.22 -8.57
N VAL A 6 7.40 0.07 -7.93
CA VAL A 6 7.66 -1.24 -8.53
C VAL A 6 6.86 -1.45 -9.82
N LEU A 7 5.58 -1.06 -9.84
CA LEU A 7 4.74 -1.13 -11.04
C LEU A 7 5.27 -0.22 -12.17
N GLY A 8 5.65 1.01 -11.84
CA GLY A 8 6.21 1.95 -12.81
C GLY A 8 7.56 1.50 -13.37
N GLU A 9 8.44 0.98 -12.52
CA GLU A 9 9.73 0.39 -12.93
C GLU A 9 9.55 -0.87 -13.80
N ALA A 10 8.45 -1.59 -13.65
CA ALA A 10 8.07 -2.69 -14.53
C ALA A 10 7.51 -2.23 -15.90
N GLY A 11 7.41 -0.92 -16.14
CA GLY A 11 7.00 -0.34 -17.42
C GLY A 11 5.50 -0.05 -17.54
N HIS A 12 4.75 -0.17 -16.45
CA HIS A 12 3.33 0.13 -16.44
C HIS A 12 3.05 1.63 -16.31
N SER A 13 1.95 2.07 -16.91
CA SER A 13 1.38 3.40 -16.67
C SER A 13 0.64 3.42 -15.33
N VAL A 14 1.18 4.17 -14.36
CA VAL A 14 0.71 4.16 -12.97
C VAL A 14 0.35 5.56 -12.48
N ALA A 15 -0.79 5.67 -11.80
CA ALA A 15 -1.08 6.80 -10.93
C ALA A 15 -1.30 6.35 -9.49
N LEU A 16 -0.78 7.13 -8.54
CA LEU A 16 -1.09 7.04 -7.13
C LEU A 16 -2.07 8.16 -6.79
N LEU A 17 -3.31 7.79 -6.48
CA LEU A 17 -4.36 8.68 -6.02
C LEU A 17 -4.24 8.88 -4.51
N ASP A 18 -3.86 10.09 -4.11
CA ASP A 18 -3.78 10.50 -2.71
C ASP A 18 -5.16 10.94 -2.20
N ARG A 19 -5.80 10.08 -1.40
CA ARG A 19 -7.11 10.37 -0.77
C ARG A 19 -6.98 10.68 0.71
N ASP A 20 -5.76 10.61 1.26
CA ASP A 20 -5.49 10.96 2.64
C ASP A 20 -5.43 12.49 2.78
N PRO A 21 -6.26 13.10 3.65
CA PRO A 21 -6.18 14.53 3.93
C PRO A 21 -4.80 15.00 4.43
N GLU A 22 -3.98 14.13 5.01
CA GLU A 22 -2.59 14.45 5.39
C GLU A 22 -1.70 14.71 4.16
N GLY A 23 -2.05 14.16 2.99
CA GLY A 23 -1.40 14.45 1.71
C GLY A 23 0.05 13.98 1.65
N SER A 24 0.40 12.90 2.37
CA SER A 24 1.79 12.46 2.50
C SER A 24 2.40 12.02 1.16
N ALA A 25 1.61 11.39 0.28
CA ALA A 25 2.05 11.00 -1.05
C ALA A 25 2.23 12.21 -1.97
N THR A 26 1.34 13.20 -1.87
CA THR A 26 1.48 14.49 -2.56
C THR A 26 2.75 15.22 -2.11
N GLY A 27 3.01 15.24 -0.80
CA GLY A 27 4.23 15.79 -0.22
C GLY A 27 5.49 15.06 -0.72
N TRP A 28 5.41 13.74 -0.88
CA TRP A 28 6.50 12.94 -1.46
C TRP A 28 6.77 13.34 -2.92
N ALA A 29 5.74 13.43 -3.76
CA ALA A 29 5.91 13.83 -5.15
C ALA A 29 6.48 15.25 -5.29
N TYR A 30 6.02 16.17 -4.43
CA TYR A 30 6.58 17.52 -4.37
C TYR A 30 8.08 17.49 -4.00
N GLY A 31 8.47 16.69 -3.00
CA GLY A 31 9.87 16.51 -2.63
C GLY A 31 10.73 16.01 -3.79
N ALA A 32 10.25 15.02 -4.54
CA ALA A 32 10.93 14.48 -5.72
C ALA A 32 11.11 15.54 -6.81
N GLN A 33 10.06 16.33 -7.08
CA GLN A 33 10.13 17.44 -8.02
C GLN A 33 11.18 18.49 -7.62
N GLN A 34 11.21 18.89 -6.34
CA GLN A 34 12.21 19.85 -5.84
C GLN A 34 13.64 19.33 -5.95
N ALA A 35 13.83 18.01 -5.84
CA ALA A 35 15.12 17.36 -6.01
C ALA A 35 15.49 17.05 -7.48
N GLY A 36 14.60 17.34 -8.44
CA GLY A 36 14.79 17.00 -9.85
C GLY A 36 14.76 15.49 -10.11
N ILE A 37 14.09 14.72 -9.24
CA ILE A 37 13.94 13.27 -9.36
C ILE A 37 12.62 12.97 -10.07
N GLU A 38 12.71 12.25 -11.18
CA GLU A 38 11.55 11.74 -11.90
C GLU A 38 11.05 10.43 -11.25
N LEU A 39 9.79 10.43 -10.79
CA LEU A 39 9.14 9.23 -10.29
C LEU A 39 8.57 8.43 -11.48
N PRO A 40 8.63 7.09 -11.47
CA PRO A 40 8.10 6.26 -12.55
C PRO A 40 6.56 6.13 -12.52
N PHE A 41 5.88 7.00 -11.79
CA PHE A 41 4.42 7.07 -11.65
C PHE A 41 4.02 8.51 -11.32
N ARG A 42 2.75 8.84 -11.52
CA ARG A 42 2.20 10.16 -11.15
C ARG A 42 1.52 10.09 -9.79
N VAL A 43 1.67 11.12 -8.97
CA VAL A 43 0.78 11.32 -7.80
C VAL A 43 -0.30 12.31 -8.19
N ILE A 44 -1.55 11.96 -7.94
CA ILE A 44 -2.72 12.76 -8.32
C ILE A 44 -3.68 12.94 -7.15
N GLY A 45 -4.38 14.07 -7.14
CA GLY A 45 -5.46 14.31 -6.19
C GLY A 45 -6.84 13.85 -6.71
N PRO A 46 -7.88 13.85 -5.85
CA PRO A 46 -9.22 13.38 -6.21
C PRO A 46 -9.84 14.09 -7.42
N MET A 47 -9.58 15.39 -7.58
CA MET A 47 -10.08 16.15 -8.73
C MET A 47 -9.48 15.70 -10.07
N GLN A 48 -8.21 15.27 -10.06
CA GLN A 48 -7.51 14.82 -11.26
C GLN A 48 -7.88 13.39 -11.65
N ALA A 49 -8.30 12.56 -10.68
CA ALA A 49 -8.72 11.18 -10.91
C ALA A 49 -9.89 11.07 -11.91
N ALA A 50 -10.79 12.06 -11.96
CA ALA A 50 -11.92 12.06 -12.90
C ALA A 50 -11.52 12.32 -14.36
N THR A 51 -10.34 12.87 -14.58
CA THR A 51 -9.83 13.26 -15.91
C THR A 51 -8.56 12.51 -16.28
N VAL A 52 -8.14 11.57 -15.43
CA VAL A 52 -6.97 10.75 -15.71
C VAL A 52 -7.33 9.84 -16.89
N GLY A 53 -6.48 9.84 -17.92
CA GLY A 53 -6.65 8.92 -19.05
C GLY A 53 -6.41 7.47 -18.63
N ASP A 54 -6.43 6.57 -19.62
CA ASP A 54 -6.20 5.15 -19.39
C ASP A 54 -4.85 4.90 -18.70
N LEU A 55 -4.87 4.00 -17.72
CA LEU A 55 -3.75 3.59 -16.91
C LEU A 55 -3.80 2.07 -16.76
N ASP A 56 -2.63 1.44 -16.69
CA ASP A 56 -2.54 0.02 -16.34
C ASP A 56 -2.89 -0.17 -14.86
N PHE A 57 -2.45 0.74 -13.99
CA PHE A 57 -2.73 0.66 -12.54
C PHE A 57 -3.04 2.02 -11.90
N MET A 58 -4.03 1.99 -11.01
CA MET A 58 -4.35 3.05 -10.06
C MET A 58 -4.10 2.55 -8.64
N VAL A 59 -3.10 3.09 -7.96
CA VAL A 59 -2.85 2.83 -6.54
C VAL A 59 -3.59 3.89 -5.73
N VAL A 60 -4.45 3.49 -4.80
CA VAL A 60 -5.22 4.45 -3.98
C VAL A 60 -4.67 4.46 -2.57
N ASP A 61 -4.16 5.61 -2.13
CA ASP A 61 -3.72 5.83 -0.75
C ASP A 61 -4.88 6.37 0.07
N THR A 62 -5.30 5.63 1.09
CA THR A 62 -6.49 5.95 1.91
C THR A 62 -6.07 6.38 3.31
N PRO A 63 -6.75 7.37 3.93
CA PRO A 63 -6.46 7.74 5.30
C PRO A 63 -6.75 6.60 6.27
N PRO A 64 -6.06 6.57 7.42
CA PRO A 64 -6.42 5.64 8.49
C PRO A 64 -7.79 6.01 9.07
N ASN A 65 -8.55 4.99 9.50
CA ASN A 65 -9.80 5.14 10.25
C ASN A 65 -10.96 5.88 9.55
N ASP A 66 -10.92 6.07 8.22
CA ASP A 66 -12.09 6.55 7.46
C ASP A 66 -12.79 5.36 6.78
N THR A 67 -13.77 4.78 7.47
CA THR A 67 -14.56 3.65 6.97
C THR A 67 -15.23 3.95 5.64
N ARG A 68 -15.69 5.18 5.41
CA ARG A 68 -16.39 5.54 4.18
C ARG A 68 -15.42 5.55 3.00
N ILE A 69 -14.27 6.21 3.15
CA ILE A 69 -13.25 6.24 2.08
C ILE A 69 -12.72 4.83 1.83
N LEU A 70 -12.49 4.02 2.86
CA LEU A 70 -12.09 2.62 2.75
C LEU A 70 -13.11 1.83 1.92
N GLN A 71 -14.38 1.87 2.30
CA GLN A 71 -15.47 1.14 1.63
C GLN A 71 -15.69 1.58 0.19
N ASP A 72 -15.68 2.89 -0.08
CA ASP A 72 -15.86 3.45 -1.42
C ASP A 72 -14.70 3.09 -2.35
N THR A 73 -13.47 3.03 -1.80
CA THR A 73 -12.29 2.57 -2.53
C THR A 73 -12.38 1.08 -2.81
N ALA A 74 -12.71 0.29 -1.79
CA ALA A 74 -12.73 -1.17 -1.90
C ALA A 74 -13.74 -1.70 -2.92
N LYS A 75 -14.89 -1.04 -3.09
CA LYS A 75 -15.90 -1.37 -4.12
C LYS A 75 -15.38 -1.22 -5.57
N GLN A 76 -14.28 -0.50 -5.77
CA GLN A 76 -13.71 -0.21 -7.09
C GLN A 76 -12.35 -0.90 -7.30
N SER A 77 -11.80 -1.50 -6.25
CA SER A 77 -10.49 -2.15 -6.27
C SER A 77 -10.61 -3.62 -6.67
N GLN A 78 -9.65 -4.11 -7.46
CA GLN A 78 -9.45 -5.53 -7.75
C GLN A 78 -8.49 -6.18 -6.74
N VAL A 79 -7.69 -5.35 -6.06
CA VAL A 79 -6.70 -5.76 -5.08
C VAL A 79 -6.76 -4.84 -3.88
N LEU A 80 -6.77 -5.43 -2.68
CA LEU A 80 -6.74 -4.75 -1.40
C LEU A 80 -5.48 -5.15 -0.64
N LEU A 81 -4.69 -4.16 -0.26
CA LEU A 81 -3.51 -4.33 0.59
C LEU A 81 -3.74 -3.62 1.91
N VAL A 82 -3.71 -4.37 3.01
CA VAL A 82 -3.90 -3.83 4.35
C VAL A 82 -2.56 -3.86 5.09
N PRO A 83 -1.88 -2.70 5.24
CA PRO A 83 -0.65 -2.63 6.03
C PRO A 83 -0.98 -2.63 7.53
N LEU A 84 -0.16 -3.33 8.31
CA LEU A 84 -0.26 -3.34 9.77
C LEU A 84 1.12 -3.38 10.42
N LEU A 85 1.29 -2.77 11.59
CA LEU A 85 2.53 -2.87 12.35
C LEU A 85 2.56 -4.16 13.16
N PRO A 86 3.75 -4.65 13.57
CA PRO A 86 3.82 -5.65 14.61
C PRO A 86 3.39 -5.05 15.95
N GLY A 87 2.37 -5.63 16.59
CA GLY A 87 1.92 -5.18 17.90
C GLY A 87 0.58 -5.77 18.33
N ALA A 88 0.40 -5.92 19.65
CA ALA A 88 -0.82 -6.53 20.20
C ALA A 88 -2.10 -5.76 19.83
N GLY A 89 -2.06 -4.43 19.84
CA GLY A 89 -3.22 -3.59 19.46
C GLY A 89 -3.45 -3.45 17.96
N GLU A 90 -2.55 -3.97 17.12
CA GLU A 90 -2.67 -3.87 15.66
C GLU A 90 -3.63 -4.94 15.11
N VAL A 91 -3.78 -6.07 15.80
CA VAL A 91 -4.75 -7.12 15.44
C VAL A 91 -6.18 -6.62 15.61
N ASP A 92 -6.48 -5.88 16.67
CA ASP A 92 -7.83 -5.31 16.89
C ASP A 92 -8.20 -4.34 15.75
N ARG A 93 -7.26 -3.45 15.38
CA ARG A 93 -7.45 -2.50 14.25
C ARG A 93 -7.61 -3.20 12.92
N LEU A 94 -6.87 -4.29 12.73
CA LEU A 94 -7.01 -5.15 11.56
C LEU A 94 -8.43 -5.74 11.50
N GLN A 95 -8.95 -6.26 12.62
CA GLN A 95 -10.30 -6.81 12.69
C GLN A 95 -11.37 -5.74 12.39
N GLU A 96 -11.22 -4.52 12.90
CA GLU A 96 -12.10 -3.39 12.56
C GLU A 96 -12.08 -3.08 11.06
N THR A 97 -10.89 -3.09 10.45
CA THR A 97 -10.72 -2.86 9.01
C THR A 97 -11.40 -3.97 8.20
N VAL A 98 -11.18 -5.24 8.56
CA VAL A 98 -11.79 -6.38 7.88
C VAL A 98 -13.31 -6.39 8.05
N ALA A 99 -13.82 -6.05 9.25
CA ALA A 99 -15.25 -5.92 9.49
C ALA A 99 -15.88 -4.84 8.59
N ALA A 100 -15.25 -3.66 8.50
CA ALA A 100 -15.70 -2.58 7.63
C ALA A 100 -15.72 -2.97 6.15
N LEU A 101 -14.76 -3.78 5.69
CA LEU A 101 -14.75 -4.33 4.33
C LEU A 101 -15.87 -5.36 4.12
N GLY A 102 -16.22 -6.14 5.15
CA GLY A 102 -17.32 -7.10 5.12
C GLY A 102 -18.72 -6.49 5.06
N GLU A 103 -18.87 -5.19 5.34
CA GLU A 103 -20.13 -4.46 5.23
C GLU A 103 -20.49 -4.04 3.80
N VAL A 104 -19.59 -4.25 2.84
CA VAL A 104 -19.78 -3.87 1.43
C VAL A 104 -19.57 -5.03 0.48
N THR A 105 -20.30 -5.01 -0.64
CA THR A 105 -20.06 -5.96 -1.72
C THR A 105 -18.81 -5.55 -2.49
N LEU A 106 -17.77 -6.37 -2.38
CA LEU A 106 -16.56 -6.24 -3.19
C LEU A 106 -16.78 -6.81 -4.60
N PRO A 107 -16.05 -6.31 -5.61
CA PRO A 107 -16.02 -6.93 -6.93
C PRO A 107 -15.69 -8.44 -6.86
N GLU A 108 -16.17 -9.19 -7.86
CA GLU A 108 -15.84 -10.62 -7.96
C GLU A 108 -14.33 -10.80 -8.20
N GLY A 109 -13.71 -11.77 -7.50
CA GLY A 109 -12.30 -12.10 -7.67
C GLY A 109 -11.32 -11.13 -6.99
N VAL A 110 -11.79 -10.27 -6.08
CA VAL A 110 -10.89 -9.36 -5.33
C VAL A 110 -9.87 -10.13 -4.51
N ALA A 111 -8.59 -9.79 -4.70
CA ALA A 111 -7.49 -10.32 -3.90
C ALA A 111 -7.27 -9.42 -2.66
N LEU A 112 -7.22 -10.01 -1.47
CA LEU A 112 -6.95 -9.32 -0.22
C LEU A 112 -5.65 -9.86 0.39
N GLY A 113 -4.67 -8.97 0.60
CA GLY A 113 -3.39 -9.31 1.20
C GLY A 113 -3.04 -8.42 2.38
N PHE A 114 -2.38 -9.00 3.39
CA PHE A 114 -1.92 -8.29 4.57
C PHE A 114 -0.41 -8.05 4.50
N VAL A 115 0.03 -6.85 4.83
CA VAL A 115 1.46 -6.47 4.78
C VAL A 115 1.93 -6.12 6.17
N LEU A 116 2.78 -6.97 6.74
CA LEU A 116 3.46 -6.64 7.99
C LEU A 116 4.50 -5.56 7.70
N ASN A 117 4.32 -4.39 8.31
CA ASN A 117 5.12 -3.20 8.06
C ASN A 117 6.00 -2.86 9.26
N ARG A 118 7.21 -2.37 8.98
CA ARG A 118 8.23 -1.99 9.96
C ARG A 118 8.61 -3.10 10.96
N LEU A 119 8.76 -4.34 10.49
CA LEU A 119 9.27 -5.42 11.36
C LEU A 119 10.63 -5.06 11.94
N GLU A 120 10.80 -5.31 13.23
CA GLU A 120 12.06 -5.19 13.95
C GLU A 120 12.66 -6.57 14.25
N HIS A 121 13.88 -6.60 14.78
CA HIS A 121 14.52 -7.82 15.25
C HIS A 121 14.14 -8.08 16.71
N ASP A 122 12.85 -8.33 16.94
CA ASP A 122 12.30 -8.60 18.27
C ASP A 122 11.31 -9.77 18.26
N GLY A 123 10.94 -10.23 19.45
CA GLY A 123 10.02 -11.36 19.61
C GLY A 123 8.60 -11.06 19.13
N VAL A 124 8.17 -9.79 19.19
CA VAL A 124 6.83 -9.37 18.75
C VAL A 124 6.73 -9.48 17.23
N SER A 125 7.66 -8.88 16.50
CA SER A 125 7.75 -8.94 15.04
C SER A 125 7.94 -10.38 14.55
N GLY A 126 8.74 -11.17 15.27
CA GLY A 126 8.98 -12.57 14.93
C GLY A 126 7.75 -13.47 15.09
N ALA A 127 6.86 -13.17 16.05
CA ALA A 127 5.66 -13.97 16.30
C ALA A 127 4.46 -13.59 15.42
N MET A 128 4.42 -12.36 14.90
CA MET A 128 3.25 -11.85 14.18
C MET A 128 2.84 -12.63 12.93
N PRO A 129 3.76 -13.10 12.05
CA PRO A 129 3.36 -13.84 10.86
C PRO A 129 2.50 -15.07 11.19
N ALA A 130 2.96 -15.88 12.16
CA ALA A 130 2.24 -17.08 12.59
C ALA A 130 0.89 -16.72 13.24
N ALA A 131 0.85 -15.66 14.06
CA ALA A 131 -0.39 -15.22 14.69
C ALA A 131 -1.45 -14.76 13.66
N LEU A 132 -1.05 -14.06 12.60
CA LEU A 132 -1.97 -13.65 11.53
C LEU A 132 -2.45 -14.82 10.69
N GLU A 133 -1.56 -15.77 10.39
CA GLU A 133 -1.91 -16.99 9.67
C GLU A 133 -2.93 -17.83 10.45
N GLU A 134 -2.75 -17.99 11.77
CA GLU A 134 -3.72 -18.67 12.65
C GLU A 134 -5.10 -17.98 12.66
N LEU A 135 -5.14 -16.66 12.50
CA LEU A 135 -6.37 -15.86 12.42
C LEU A 135 -6.98 -15.84 11.01
N GLY A 136 -6.36 -16.47 10.01
CA GLY A 136 -6.83 -16.50 8.64
C GLY A 136 -6.52 -15.22 7.84
N TYR A 137 -5.50 -14.48 8.24
CA TYR A 137 -5.03 -13.27 7.56
C TYR A 137 -3.70 -13.53 6.83
N PRO A 138 -3.72 -14.01 5.56
CA PRO A 138 -2.51 -14.35 4.83
C PRO A 138 -1.61 -13.13 4.60
N VAL A 139 -0.38 -13.19 5.12
CA VAL A 139 0.61 -12.13 4.95
C VAL A 139 1.30 -12.31 3.60
N VAL A 140 1.19 -11.31 2.73
CA VAL A 140 1.74 -11.33 1.35
C VAL A 140 3.11 -10.68 1.24
N ALA A 141 3.53 -9.91 2.25
CA ALA A 141 4.85 -9.30 2.30
C ALA A 141 5.26 -8.85 3.70
N HIS A 142 6.58 -8.74 3.90
CA HIS A 142 7.20 -8.28 5.14
C HIS A 142 8.13 -7.10 4.89
N VAL A 143 7.71 -5.90 5.28
CA VAL A 143 8.55 -4.69 5.19
C VAL A 143 9.30 -4.52 6.50
N ARG A 144 10.62 -4.73 6.50
CA ARG A 144 11.47 -4.48 7.68
C ARG A 144 11.64 -2.99 7.93
N LYS A 145 11.82 -2.60 9.20
CA LYS A 145 12.18 -1.22 9.54
C LYS A 145 13.56 -0.90 8.98
N ALA A 146 13.62 0.14 8.15
CA ALA A 146 14.87 0.63 7.57
C ALA A 146 14.86 2.16 7.51
N VAL A 147 15.98 2.78 7.89
CA VAL A 147 16.18 4.24 7.74
C VAL A 147 16.16 4.66 6.26
N GLY A 148 16.48 3.74 5.35
CA GLY A 148 16.42 3.97 3.91
C GLY A 148 15.03 4.41 3.42
N TYR A 149 13.94 3.86 3.98
CA TYR A 149 12.59 4.30 3.63
C TYR A 149 12.32 5.75 4.02
N GLN A 150 12.85 6.20 5.17
CA GLN A 150 12.73 7.60 5.60
C GLN A 150 13.56 8.53 4.73
N ARG A 151 14.79 8.12 4.39
CA ARG A 151 15.68 8.89 3.51
C ARG A 151 15.18 8.96 2.06
N ALA A 152 14.37 8.00 1.64
CA ALA A 152 13.75 7.98 0.33
C ALA A 152 12.61 9.01 0.20
N PHE A 153 12.11 9.59 1.30
CA PHE A 153 11.04 10.58 1.23
C PHE A 153 11.42 11.72 0.28
N GLY A 154 10.56 11.99 -0.70
CA GLY A 154 10.88 12.95 -1.76
C GLY A 154 11.81 12.39 -2.83
N GLY A 155 11.85 11.07 -3.04
CA GLY A 155 12.68 10.43 -4.06
C GLY A 155 12.27 8.99 -4.36
N LEU A 156 13.20 8.19 -4.86
CA LEU A 156 12.99 6.77 -5.11
C LEU A 156 13.35 5.95 -3.87
N ILE A 157 12.54 4.94 -3.58
CA ILE A 157 12.91 3.88 -2.65
C ILE A 157 14.12 3.13 -3.24
N PRO A 158 15.22 2.95 -2.49
CA PRO A 158 16.37 2.18 -2.93
C PRO A 158 15.97 0.77 -3.39
N SER A 159 16.62 0.27 -4.45
CA SER A 159 16.26 -1.02 -5.06
C SER A 159 16.42 -2.22 -4.12
N ASP A 160 17.33 -2.14 -3.14
CA ASP A 160 17.48 -3.14 -2.08
C ASP A 160 16.31 -3.14 -1.08
N LEU A 161 15.47 -2.11 -1.10
CA LEU A 161 14.29 -1.95 -0.24
C LEU A 161 12.96 -2.10 -1.00
N THR A 162 12.97 -2.39 -2.30
CA THR A 162 11.72 -2.57 -3.08
C THR A 162 11.20 -4.01 -3.10
N ALA A 163 12.03 -4.99 -2.71
CA ALA A 163 11.68 -6.41 -2.76
C ALA A 163 10.33 -6.76 -2.11
N PRO A 164 9.98 -6.28 -0.89
CA PRO A 164 8.69 -6.60 -0.28
C PRO A 164 7.47 -6.13 -1.08
N PHE A 165 7.58 -5.03 -1.83
CA PHE A 165 6.48 -4.54 -2.65
C PHE A 165 6.30 -5.41 -3.91
N ARG A 166 7.40 -5.93 -4.46
CA ARG A 166 7.36 -6.90 -5.55
C ARG A 166 6.76 -8.22 -5.09
N GLU A 167 7.18 -8.72 -3.92
CA GLU A 167 6.62 -9.91 -3.28
C GLU A 167 5.09 -9.78 -3.14
N ALA A 168 4.60 -8.69 -2.54
CA ALA A 168 3.16 -8.45 -2.40
C ALA A 168 2.41 -8.47 -3.74
N LEU A 169 2.99 -7.88 -4.79
CA LEU A 169 2.37 -7.84 -6.12
C LEU A 169 2.38 -9.20 -6.82
N THR A 170 3.41 -10.01 -6.63
CA THR A 170 3.49 -11.36 -7.17
C THR A 170 2.56 -12.33 -6.44
N GLU A 171 2.53 -12.31 -5.11
CA GLU A 171 1.64 -13.15 -4.29
C GLU A 171 0.16 -12.87 -4.57
N LEU A 172 -0.18 -11.63 -4.95
CA LEU A 172 -1.54 -11.24 -5.34
C LEU A 172 -1.79 -11.33 -6.85
N GLU A 173 -0.90 -11.99 -7.60
CA GLU A 173 -1.00 -12.23 -9.04
C GLU A 173 -1.16 -10.94 -9.89
N VAL A 174 -0.68 -9.81 -9.38
CA VAL A 174 -0.67 -8.51 -10.09
C VAL A 174 0.51 -8.43 -11.06
N LEU A 175 1.65 -8.96 -10.66
CA LEU A 175 2.84 -9.09 -11.48
C LEU A 175 3.24 -10.56 -11.63
N ALA A 176 3.69 -10.93 -12.83
CA ALA A 176 4.27 -12.23 -13.13
C ALA A 176 5.75 -12.34 -12.71
#